data_AF-U6RK61-F1
#
_entry.id   AF-U6RK61-F1
#
_cell.length_a   1.000
_cell.length_b   1.000
_cell.length_c   1.000
_cell.angle_alpha   90.00
_cell.angle_beta   90.00
_cell.angle_gamma   90.00
#
_symmetry.space_group_name_H-M   'P 1'
#
loop_
_entity.id
_entity.type
_entity.pdbx_description
1 polymer ?
#
loop_
_entity_poly.entity_id
_entity_poly.type
_entity_poly.pdbx_seq_one_letter_code
_entity_poly.pdbx_strand_id
1 'polypeptide(L)'
;MTFAEVRCFLEGLNMRNRESWEQTRLLGYIIAQANSTKTLTPSDIIRFPWDEQKDKKDTSVSDADMKRLREKAKIIESQMTE
;
A
#
# COMPACT_ATOMS: atom_id res chain seq x y z
N MET A 1 -1.53 0.47 -27.78
CA MET A 1 -0.99 0.79 -26.46
C MET A 1 -1.03 2.30 -26.29
N THR A 2 -1.88 2.82 -25.41
CA THR A 2 -2.03 4.27 -25.19
C THR A 2 -0.95 4.80 -24.24
N PHE A 3 -0.66 6.09 -24.27
CA PHE A 3 0.32 6.70 -23.35
C PHE A 3 -0.07 6.49 -21.87
N ALA A 4 -1.37 6.46 -21.58
CA ALA A 4 -1.91 6.13 -20.26
C ALA A 4 -1.59 4.69 -19.84
N GLU A 5 -1.72 3.72 -20.74
CA GLU A 5 -1.36 2.31 -20.49
C GLU A 5 0.13 2.15 -20.22
N VAL A 6 0.99 2.84 -20.99
CA VAL A 6 2.46 2.81 -20.78
C VAL A 6 2.81 3.37 -19.40
N ARG A 7 2.18 4.49 -19.00
CA ARG A 7 2.40 5.07 -17.67
C ARG A 7 1.99 4.12 -16.56
N CYS A 8 0.79 3.51 -16.67
CA CYS A 8 0.29 2.55 -15.69
C CYS A 8 1.23 1.34 -15.55
N PHE A 9 1.76 0.86 -16.68
CA PHE A 9 2.74 -0.23 -16.68
C PHE A 9 4.04 0.15 -15.98
N LEU A 10 4.60 1.33 -16.27
CA LEU A 10 5.83 1.81 -15.65
C LEU A 10 5.66 2.04 -14.14
N GLU A 11 4.51 2.53 -13.70
CA GLU A 11 4.18 2.70 -12.28
C GLU A 11 4.13 1.34 -11.54
N GLY A 12 3.55 0.32 -12.16
CA GLY A 12 3.45 -1.03 -11.60
C GLY A 12 4.71 -1.89 -11.73
N LEU A 13 5.68 -1.48 -12.56
CA LEU A 13 6.84 -2.30 -12.91
C LEU A 13 7.66 -2.72 -11.69
N ASN A 14 7.84 -1.81 -10.73
CA ASN A 14 8.56 -2.07 -9.48
C ASN A 14 7.87 -3.10 -8.57
N MET A 15 6.57 -3.36 -8.77
CA MET A 15 5.81 -4.34 -7.99
C MET A 15 5.93 -5.76 -8.55
N ARG A 16 6.36 -5.92 -9.80
CA ARG A 16 6.40 -7.22 -10.50
C ARG A 16 7.27 -8.25 -9.78
N ASN A 17 8.41 -7.81 -9.25
CA ASN A 17 9.37 -8.68 -8.58
C ASN A 17 9.25 -8.60 -7.05
N ARG A 18 8.21 -7.94 -6.54
CA ARG A 18 8.02 -7.70 -5.11
C ARG A 18 7.99 -9.00 -4.31
N GLU A 19 7.27 -10.01 -4.79
CA GLU A 19 7.20 -11.31 -4.10
C GLU A 19 8.59 -11.96 -3.97
N SER A 20 9.39 -11.99 -5.04
CA SER A 20 10.74 -12.57 -5.01
C SER A 20 11.66 -11.83 -4.04
N TRP A 21 11.56 -10.50 -3.97
CA TRP A 21 12.32 -9.69 -3.02
C TRP A 21 11.88 -9.95 -1.58
N GLU A 22 10.57 -10.07 -1.33
CA GLU A 22 10.02 -10.41 -0.01
C GLU A 22 10.40 -11.83 0.42
N GLN A 23 10.36 -12.82 -0.46
CA GLN A 23 10.83 -14.18 -0.19
C GLN A 23 12.31 -14.18 0.20
N THR A 24 13.13 -13.42 -0.52
CA THR A 24 14.56 -13.29 -0.21
C THR A 24 14.78 -12.62 1.15
N ARG A 25 14.02 -11.57 1.45
CA ARG A 25 14.05 -10.89 2.76
C ARG A 25 13.67 -11.82 3.91
N LEU A 26 12.63 -12.64 3.71
CA LEU A 26 12.19 -13.62 4.70
C LEU A 26 13.26 -14.68 4.97
N LEU A 27 13.89 -15.21 3.93
CA LEU A 27 14.99 -16.18 4.08
C LEU A 27 16.17 -15.57 4.85
N GLY A 28 16.58 -14.34 4.49
CA GLY A 28 17.63 -13.62 5.22
C GLY A 28 17.27 -13.37 6.68
N TYR A 29 16.01 -12.99 6.95
CA TYR A 29 15.49 -12.80 8.30
C TYR A 29 15.54 -14.09 9.14
N ILE A 30 15.09 -15.22 8.61
CA ILE A 30 15.12 -16.50 9.32
C ILE A 30 16.57 -16.86 9.71
N ILE A 31 17.50 -16.72 8.77
CA ILE A 31 18.92 -17.02 9.00
C ILE A 31 19.50 -16.07 10.06
N ALA A 32 19.25 -14.77 9.94
CA ALA A 32 19.77 -13.79 10.89
C ALA A 32 19.17 -13.97 12.30
N GLN A 33 17.86 -14.20 12.39
CA GLN A 33 17.17 -14.40 13.66
C GLN A 33 17.59 -15.70 14.35
N ALA A 34 17.87 -16.76 13.60
CA ALA A 34 18.37 -18.02 14.14
C ALA A 34 19.79 -17.91 14.74
N ASN A 35 20.59 -16.95 14.25
CA ASN A 35 21.97 -16.74 14.69
C ASN A 35 22.14 -15.51 15.61
N SER A 36 21.05 -14.85 15.97
CA SER A 36 21.05 -13.62 16.76
C SER A 36 20.25 -13.81 18.04
N THR A 37 20.72 -13.21 19.14
CA THR A 37 19.96 -13.10 20.39
C THR A 37 19.03 -11.89 20.42
N LYS A 38 19.15 -10.99 19.43
CA LYS A 38 18.29 -9.81 19.29
C LYS A 38 17.03 -10.19 18.51
N THR A 39 15.91 -9.58 18.88
CA THR A 39 14.67 -9.60 18.09
C THR A 39 14.81 -8.63 16.92
N LEU A 40 14.97 -9.18 15.71
CA LEU A 40 15.09 -8.40 14.49
C LEU A 40 13.70 -8.22 13.86
N THR A 41 13.58 -7.23 12.98
CA THR A 41 12.46 -7.12 12.04
C THR A 41 12.94 -7.44 10.62
N PRO A 42 12.06 -7.90 9.72
CA PRO A 42 12.47 -8.15 8.33
C PRO A 42 13.09 -6.92 7.64
N SER A 43 12.63 -5.70 7.99
CA SER A 43 13.17 -4.43 7.49
C SER A 43 14.57 -4.10 8.02
N ASP A 44 15.04 -4.76 9.08
CA ASP A 44 16.43 -4.63 9.55
C ASP A 44 17.41 -5.40 8.66
N ILE A 45 16.92 -6.39 7.90
CA ILE A 45 17.74 -7.21 7.00
C ILE A 45 17.87 -6.55 5.63
N ILE A 46 16.74 -6.24 5.00
CA ILE A 46 16.68 -5.53 3.71
C ILE A 46 15.54 -4.51 3.80
N ARG A 47 15.87 -3.24 3.60
CA ARG A 47 14.90 -2.15 3.49
C ARG A 47 14.47 -1.97 2.04
N PHE A 48 13.16 -1.98 1.80
CA PHE A 48 12.58 -1.73 0.49
C PHE A 48 11.96 -0.33 0.40
N PRO A 49 11.85 0.23 -0.83
CA PRO A 49 11.25 1.55 -1.03
C PRO A 49 9.78 1.68 -0.58
N TRP A 50 9.07 0.56 -0.41
CA TRP A 50 7.69 0.52 0.08
C TRP A 50 7.58 0.24 1.58
N ASP A 51 8.70 0.03 2.29
CA ASP A 51 8.72 0.00 3.75
C ASP A 51 8.73 1.40 4.34
N GLU A 52 9.13 2.40 3.55
CA GLU A 52 8.88 3.79 3.88
C GLU A 52 7.36 3.92 4.05
N GLN A 53 6.95 4.14 5.30
CA GLN A 53 5.64 4.68 5.59
C GLN A 53 5.60 6.02 4.85
N LYS A 54 5.15 6.01 3.58
CA LYS A 54 4.21 7.03 3.15
C LYS A 54 3.21 7.04 4.28
N ASP A 55 3.19 8.15 5.02
CA ASP A 55 2.33 8.37 6.17
C ASP A 55 1.10 7.51 6.01
N LYS A 56 0.74 6.75 7.06
CA LYS A 56 -0.64 6.28 7.18
C LYS A 56 -1.49 7.52 6.96
N LYS A 57 -1.88 7.79 5.71
CA LYS A 57 -2.82 8.83 5.36
C LYS A 57 -4.00 8.35 6.14
N ASP A 58 -4.28 9.04 7.23
CA ASP A 58 -5.29 8.70 8.19
C ASP A 58 -6.49 8.15 7.42
N THR A 59 -6.63 6.82 7.40
CA THR A 59 -7.78 6.17 6.78
C THR A 59 -8.99 6.32 7.70
N SER A 60 -8.84 7.05 8.81
CA SER A 60 -9.94 7.53 9.63
C SER A 60 -10.73 8.55 8.82
N VAL A 61 -11.88 8.12 8.33
CA VAL A 61 -12.90 9.03 7.81
C VAL A 61 -13.34 9.91 8.98
N SER A 62 -13.09 11.22 8.87
CA SER A 62 -13.60 12.17 9.86
C SER A 62 -15.13 12.24 9.79
N ASP A 63 -15.80 12.57 10.90
CA ASP A 63 -17.25 12.78 10.91
C ASP A 63 -17.71 13.82 9.87
N ALA A 64 -16.84 14.79 9.55
CA ALA A 64 -17.06 15.77 8.49
C ALA A 64 -17.12 15.12 7.09
N ASP A 65 -16.24 14.16 6.82
CA ASP A 65 -16.24 13.41 5.56
C ASP A 65 -17.48 12.52 5.44
N MET A 66 -17.92 11.92 6.54
CA MET A 66 -19.13 11.10 6.56
C MET A 66 -20.39 11.93 6.27
N LYS A 67 -20.47 13.16 6.81
CA LYS A 67 -21.59 14.08 6.50
C LYS A 67 -21.60 14.48 5.03
N ARG A 68 -20.45 14.85 4.47
CA ARG A 68 -20.31 15.17 3.03
C ARG A 68 -20.71 14.01 2.12
N LEU A 69 -20.31 12.78 2.47
CA LEU A 69 -20.65 11.58 1.70
C LEU A 69 -22.17 11.31 1.72
N ARG A 70 -22.84 11.51 2.86
CA ARG A 70 -24.30 11.37 2.95
C ARG A 70 -25.05 12.41 2.13
N GLU A 71 -24.57 13.65 2.11
CA GLU A 71 -25.16 14.71 1.27
C GLU A 71 -25.01 14.39 -0.22
N LYS A 72 -23.82 13.91 -0.64
CA LYS A 72 -23.60 13.45 -2.03
C LYS A 72 -24.51 12.26 -2.39
N ALA A 73 -24.68 11.31 -1.49
CA ALA A 73 -25.56 10.16 -1.71
C ALA A 73 -27.01 10.61 -1.93
N LYS A 74 -27.52 11.55 -1.14
CA LYS A 74 -28.88 12.11 -1.31
C LYS A 74 -29.08 12.81 -2.65
N ILE A 75 -28.09 13.57 -3.11
CA ILE A 75 -28.15 14.24 -4.42
C ILE A 75 -28.22 13.21 -5.54
N ILE A 76 -27.41 12.14 -5.46
CA ILE A 76 -27.43 11.05 -6.43
C ILE A 76 -28.78 10.32 -6.40
N GLU A 77 -29.33 10.01 -5.21
CA GLU A 77 -30.65 9.41 -5.08
C GLU A 77 -31.73 10.24 -5.77
N SER A 78 -31.73 11.56 -5.58
CA SER A 78 -32.69 12.44 -6.25
C SER A 78 -32.53 12.48 -7.78
N GLN A 79 -31.29 12.36 -8.29
CA GLN A 79 -31.02 12.31 -9.72
C GLN A 79 -31.34 10.94 -10.35
N MET A 80 -31.39 9.87 -9.55
CA MET A 80 -31.76 8.53 -10.00
C MET A 80 -33.27 8.25 -9.91
N THR A 81 -34.03 9.14 -9.27
CA THR A 81 -35.49 9.04 -9.13
C THR A 81 -36.26 10.01 -10.04
N GLU A 82 -35.57 10.88 -10.79
CA GLU A 82 -36.06 11.57 -11.99
C GLU A 82 -35.87 10.72 -13.26
#